data_AF-A0A7S0CC81-F1
#
_entry.id   AF-A0A7S0CC81-F1
#
_cell.length_a   1.000
_cell.length_b   1.000
_cell.length_c   1.000
_cell.angle_alpha   90.00
_cell.angle_beta   90.00
_cell.angle_gamma   90.00
#
_symmetry.space_group_name_H-M   'P 1'
#
loop_
_entity.id
_entity.type
_entity.pdbx_description
1 polymer ?
#
loop_
_entity_poly.entity_id
_entity_poly.type
_entity_poly.pdbx_seq_one_letter_code
_entity_poly.pdbx_strand_id
1 'polypeptide(L)'
;FSKKKVDPKEAAREAKRATKRETRGAQRDIDREMRDLDRSETQLLAEIKQRAKAPGMSHSDNTLKILAKQLVGVRQQKEKMLGAKVQLGAMAMKTNIMATQIGAAAAVGNVTGAMASMNN
;
A
#
# COMPACT_ATOMS: atom_id res chain seq x y z
N PHE A 1 -13.83 -34.87 -22.00
CA PHE A 1 -12.89 -33.84 -21.50
C PHE A 1 -13.47 -33.17 -20.25
N SER A 2 -13.33 -33.80 -19.08
CA SER A 2 -13.81 -33.20 -17.83
C SER A 2 -12.87 -32.06 -17.44
N LYS A 3 -13.35 -30.82 -17.56
CA LYS A 3 -12.70 -29.66 -16.93
C LYS A 3 -12.70 -29.94 -15.42
N LYS A 4 -11.54 -30.33 -14.88
CA LYS A 4 -11.30 -30.38 -13.43
C LYS A 4 -11.75 -29.03 -12.89
N LYS A 5 -12.85 -28.99 -12.13
CA LYS A 5 -13.25 -27.79 -11.39
C LYS A 5 -12.05 -27.45 -10.51
N VAL A 6 -11.45 -26.27 -10.75
CA VAL A 6 -10.36 -25.77 -9.92
C VAL A 6 -10.83 -25.88 -8.47
N ASP A 7 -10.11 -26.64 -7.65
CA ASP A 7 -10.46 -26.80 -6.25
C ASP A 7 -10.51 -25.38 -5.65
N PRO A 8 -11.61 -24.95 -5.01
CA PRO A 8 -11.74 -23.61 -4.43
C PRO A 8 -10.54 -23.23 -3.55
N LYS A 9 -9.90 -24.22 -2.94
CA LYS A 9 -8.68 -24.07 -2.14
C LYS A 9 -7.46 -23.69 -2.97
N GLU A 10 -7.31 -24.25 -4.16
CA GLU A 10 -6.22 -23.97 -5.08
C GLU A 10 -6.38 -22.58 -5.70
N ALA A 11 -7.59 -22.23 -6.14
CA ALA A 11 -7.93 -20.88 -6.61
C ALA A 11 -7.69 -19.82 -5.52
N ALA A 12 -8.11 -20.07 -4.27
CA ALA A 12 -7.87 -19.14 -3.16
C ALA A 12 -6.39 -18.98 -2.80
N ARG A 13 -5.60 -20.06 -2.90
CA ARG A 13 -4.13 -20.01 -2.71
C ARG A 13 -3.43 -19.23 -3.82
N GLU A 14 -3.85 -19.41 -5.06
CA GLU A 14 -3.30 -18.70 -6.20
C GLU A 14 -3.64 -17.21 -6.14
N ALA A 15 -4.90 -16.86 -5.88
CA ALA A 15 -5.35 -15.48 -5.67
C ALA A 15 -4.56 -14.82 -4.53
N LYS A 16 -4.37 -15.50 -3.40
CA LYS A 16 -3.53 -15.01 -2.30
C LYS A 16 -2.09 -14.73 -2.74
N ARG A 17 -1.48 -15.62 -3.53
CA ARG A 17 -0.09 -15.46 -4.02
C ARG A 17 0.01 -14.28 -4.98
N ALA A 18 -0.95 -14.13 -5.88
CA ALA A 18 -1.04 -13.01 -6.80
C ALA A 18 -1.17 -11.68 -6.05
N THR A 19 -2.17 -11.55 -5.16
CA THR A 19 -2.38 -10.34 -4.35
C THR A 19 -1.16 -10.02 -3.49
N LYS A 20 -0.48 -11.02 -2.91
CA LYS A 20 0.75 -10.78 -2.12
C LYS A 20 1.89 -10.25 -2.97
N ARG A 21 2.03 -10.70 -4.22
CA ARG A 21 3.05 -10.17 -5.15
C ARG A 21 2.73 -8.74 -5.56
N GLU A 22 1.48 -8.49 -5.92
CA GLU A 22 0.99 -7.17 -6.36
C GLU A 22 1.12 -6.13 -5.24
N THR A 23 0.62 -6.44 -4.04
CA THR A 23 0.74 -5.56 -2.86
C THR A 23 2.19 -5.26 -2.49
N ARG A 24 3.11 -6.23 -2.61
CA ARG A 24 4.56 -5.99 -2.43
C ARG A 24 5.17 -5.15 -3.55
N GLY A 25 4.64 -5.23 -4.77
CA GLY A 25 4.99 -4.33 -5.86
C GLY A 25 4.60 -2.90 -5.51
N ALA A 26 3.30 -2.69 -5.29
CA ALA A 26 2.72 -1.41 -4.94
C ALA A 26 3.38 -0.75 -3.70
N GLN A 27 3.67 -1.52 -2.65
CA GLN A 27 4.40 -1.00 -1.49
C GLN A 27 5.80 -0.47 -1.84
N ARG A 28 6.52 -1.15 -2.75
CA ARG A 28 7.84 -0.70 -3.20
C ARG A 28 7.75 0.52 -4.11
N ASP A 29 6.70 0.62 -4.91
CA ASP A 29 6.44 1.81 -5.74
C ASP A 29 6.16 3.03 -4.86
N ILE A 30 5.32 2.88 -3.83
CA ILE A 30 5.07 3.94 -2.84
C ILE A 30 6.37 4.30 -2.10
N ASP A 31 7.19 3.33 -1.71
CA ASP A 31 8.48 3.61 -1.06
C ASP A 31 9.45 4.37 -1.97
N ARG A 32 9.39 4.16 -3.29
CA ARG A 32 10.15 4.95 -4.26
C ARG A 32 9.61 6.37 -4.35
N GLU A 33 8.29 6.52 -4.50
CA GLU A 33 7.65 7.83 -4.61
C GLU A 33 7.87 8.68 -3.36
N MET A 34 7.78 8.09 -2.16
CA MET A 34 8.10 8.79 -0.91
C MET A 34 9.54 9.29 -0.86
N ARG A 35 10.52 8.52 -1.38
CA ARG A 35 11.92 8.97 -1.45
C ARG A 35 12.11 10.12 -2.43
N ASP A 36 11.38 10.11 -3.54
CA ASP A 36 11.45 11.20 -4.51
C ASP A 36 10.78 12.48 -3.95
N LEU A 37 9.67 12.33 -3.22
CA LEU A 37 9.06 13.42 -2.45
C LEU A 37 10.01 13.97 -1.38
N ASP A 38 10.76 13.12 -0.67
CA ASP A 38 11.75 13.54 0.32
C ASP A 38 12.88 14.36 -0.31
N ARG A 39 13.38 13.94 -1.48
CA ARG A 39 14.38 14.71 -2.23
C ARG A 39 13.83 16.07 -2.63
N SER A 40 12.62 16.12 -3.17
CA SER A 40 11.94 17.37 -3.51
C SER A 40 11.76 18.28 -2.30
N GLU A 41 11.37 17.73 -1.13
CA GLU A 41 11.27 18.48 0.12
C GLU A 41 12.61 19.09 0.53
N THR A 42 13.70 18.32 0.48
CA THR A 42 15.03 18.83 0.84
C THR A 42 15.53 19.92 -0.12
N GLN A 43 15.25 19.78 -1.42
CA GLN A 43 15.58 20.79 -2.43
C GLN A 43 14.77 22.07 -2.22
N LEU A 44 13.46 21.97 -2.02
CA LEU A 44 12.59 23.12 -1.71
C LEU A 44 13.03 23.82 -0.43
N LEU A 45 13.43 23.09 0.61
CA LEU A 45 13.95 23.68 1.84
C LEU A 45 15.26 24.44 1.61
N ALA A 46 16.15 23.92 0.77
CA ALA A 46 17.39 24.62 0.41
C ALA A 46 17.10 25.90 -0.37
N GLU A 47 16.20 25.84 -1.35
CA GLU A 47 15.78 26.99 -2.16
C GLU A 47 15.10 28.07 -1.31
N ILE A 48 14.17 27.70 -0.43
CA ILE A 48 13.52 28.61 0.52
C ILE A 48 14.56 29.30 1.40
N LYS A 49 15.53 28.55 1.93
CA LYS A 49 16.60 29.10 2.79
C LYS A 49 17.53 30.04 2.04
N GLN A 50 17.93 29.68 0.81
CA GLN A 50 18.77 30.54 -0.03
C GLN A 50 18.05 31.83 -0.37
N ARG A 51 16.79 31.71 -0.83
CA ARG A 51 15.97 32.85 -1.18
C ARG A 51 15.78 33.75 0.04
N ALA A 52 15.37 33.21 1.20
CA ALA A 52 15.20 33.99 2.43
C ALA A 52 16.45 34.76 2.91
N LYS A 53 17.66 34.33 2.54
CA LYS A 53 18.93 35.02 2.88
C LYS A 53 19.40 36.01 1.82
N ALA A 54 18.74 36.06 0.65
CA ALA A 54 19.15 36.93 -0.45
C ALA A 54 18.92 38.41 -0.08
N PRO A 55 19.87 39.31 -0.39
CA PRO A 55 19.74 40.73 -0.11
C PRO A 55 18.57 41.33 -0.92
N GLY A 56 17.77 42.19 -0.28
CA GLY A 56 16.60 42.82 -0.90
C GLY A 56 15.27 42.06 -0.78
N MET A 57 15.24 40.91 -0.09
CA MET A 57 13.98 40.23 0.21
C MET A 57 13.29 40.81 1.45
N SER A 58 12.07 41.30 1.26
CA SER A 58 11.12 41.54 2.33
C SER A 58 10.31 40.28 2.61
N HIS A 59 9.82 40.12 3.85
CA HIS A 59 8.94 39.02 4.27
C HIS A 59 7.67 38.83 3.41
N SER A 60 7.37 39.77 2.51
CA SER A 60 6.21 39.77 1.62
C SER A 60 6.44 39.19 0.22
N ASP A 61 7.66 38.74 -0.11
CA ASP A 61 7.97 38.29 -1.48
C ASP A 61 7.09 37.11 -1.91
N ASN A 62 6.41 37.29 -3.05
CA ASN A 62 5.41 36.36 -3.55
C ASN A 62 6.05 35.00 -3.91
N THR A 63 7.30 34.99 -4.37
CA THR A 63 8.04 33.75 -4.66
C THR A 63 8.21 32.89 -3.42
N LEU A 64 8.57 33.51 -2.29
CA LEU A 64 8.80 32.82 -1.02
C LEU A 64 7.50 32.21 -0.47
N LYS A 65 6.37 32.92 -0.64
CA LYS A 65 5.03 32.40 -0.32
C LYS A 65 4.64 31.20 -1.18
N ILE A 66 4.94 31.22 -2.48
CA ILE A 66 4.64 30.11 -3.39
C ILE A 66 5.48 28.88 -3.02
N LEU A 67 6.79 29.05 -2.79
CA LEU A 67 7.67 27.97 -2.37
C LEU A 67 7.23 27.35 -1.02
N ALA A 68 6.81 28.17 -0.06
CA ALA A 68 6.27 27.69 1.20
C ALA A 68 4.98 26.88 1.03
N LYS A 69 4.07 27.31 0.13
CA LYS A 69 2.87 26.54 -0.22
C LYS A 69 3.23 25.19 -0.87
N GLN A 70 4.21 25.18 -1.77
CA GLN A 70 4.69 23.96 -2.41
C GLN A 70 5.25 22.98 -1.38
N LEU A 71 6.05 23.46 -0.41
CA LEU A 71 6.56 22.64 0.70
C LEU A 71 5.43 21.97 1.50
N VAL A 72 4.39 22.72 1.86
CA VAL A 72 3.22 22.15 2.56
C VAL A 72 2.51 21.11 1.68
N GLY A 73 2.37 21.38 0.39
CA GLY A 73 1.79 20.43 -0.56
C GLY A 73 2.57 19.11 -0.64
N VAL A 74 3.90 19.16 -0.72
CA VAL A 74 4.77 17.97 -0.73
C VAL A 74 4.63 17.17 0.57
N ARG A 75 4.57 17.84 1.73
CA ARG A 75 4.34 17.16 3.02
C ARG A 75 3.00 16.45 3.07
N GLN A 76 1.94 17.10 2.61
CA GLN A 76 0.61 16.47 2.52
C GLN A 76 0.60 15.29 1.56
N GLN A 77 1.31 15.37 0.42
CA GLN A 77 1.46 14.25 -0.49
C GLN A 77 2.19 13.08 0.17
N LYS A 78 3.26 13.33 0.91
CA LYS A 78 3.99 12.31 1.67
C LYS A 78 3.11 11.64 2.73
N GLU A 79 2.31 12.40 3.47
CA GLU A 79 1.34 11.86 4.43
C GLU A 79 0.29 10.98 3.74
N LYS A 80 -0.23 11.39 2.59
CA LYS A 80 -1.16 10.59 1.78
C LYS A 80 -0.52 9.27 1.32
N MET A 81 0.73 9.31 0.87
CA MET A 81 1.48 8.11 0.44
C MET A 81 1.73 7.16 1.62
N LEU A 82 2.06 7.70 2.79
CA LEU A 82 2.16 6.90 4.01
C LEU A 82 0.81 6.26 4.37
N GLY A 83 -0.29 7.01 4.28
CA GLY A 83 -1.64 6.50 4.46
C GLY A 83 -1.99 5.38 3.49
N ALA A 84 -1.68 5.55 2.20
CA ALA A 84 -1.87 4.53 1.17
C ALA A 84 -1.07 3.25 1.47
N LYS A 85 0.19 3.38 1.93
CA LYS A 85 1.01 2.24 2.34
C LYS A 85 0.38 1.45 3.49
N VAL A 86 -0.13 2.16 4.50
CA VAL A 86 -0.83 1.54 5.64
C VAL A 86 -2.10 0.82 5.18
N GLN A 87 -2.91 1.46 4.33
CA GLN A 87 -4.11 0.85 3.77
C GLN A 87 -3.81 -0.41 2.96
N LEU A 88 -2.79 -0.39 2.10
CA LEU A 88 -2.33 -1.58 1.38
C LEU A 88 -1.89 -2.70 2.31
N GLY A 89 -1.17 -2.35 3.39
CA GLY A 89 -0.80 -3.31 4.44
C GLY A 89 -2.01 -3.95 5.10
N ALA A 90 -3.01 -3.15 5.47
CA ALA A 90 -4.27 -3.62 6.05
C ALA A 90 -5.06 -4.51 5.08
N MET A 91 -5.13 -4.15 3.80
CA MET A 91 -5.77 -4.97 2.77
C MET A 91 -5.05 -6.31 2.59
N ALA A 92 -3.72 -6.32 2.54
CA ALA A 92 -2.93 -7.54 2.45
C ALA A 92 -3.18 -8.47 3.66
N MET A 93 -3.29 -7.90 4.86
CA MET A 93 -3.66 -8.63 6.06
C MET A 93 -5.08 -9.21 5.98
N LYS A 94 -6.05 -8.40 5.54
CA LYS A 94 -7.44 -8.84 5.32
C LYS A 94 -7.51 -10.00 4.32
N THR A 95 -6.80 -9.92 3.20
CA THR A 95 -6.72 -11.02 2.22
C THR A 95 -6.10 -12.28 2.82
N ASN A 96 -5.07 -12.14 3.67
CA ASN A 96 -4.47 -13.28 4.36
C ASN A 96 -5.47 -13.97 5.31
N ILE A 97 -6.23 -13.18 6.08
CA ILE A 97 -7.28 -13.67 6.98
C ILE A 97 -8.37 -14.40 6.18
N MET A 98 -8.88 -13.79 5.11
CA MET A 98 -9.87 -14.42 4.23
C MET A 98 -9.36 -15.75 3.68
N ALA A 99 -8.11 -15.81 3.22
CA ALA A 99 -7.53 -17.05 2.72
C ALA A 99 -7.41 -18.14 3.82
N THR A 100 -7.10 -17.75 5.06
CA THR A 100 -7.08 -18.70 6.19
C THR A 100 -8.48 -19.19 6.56
N GLN A 101 -9.49 -18.32 6.53
CA GLN A 101 -10.89 -18.68 6.78
C GLN A 101 -11.40 -19.67 5.74
N ILE A 102 -11.13 -19.44 4.45
CA ILE A 102 -11.49 -20.38 3.37
C ILE A 102 -10.79 -21.73 3.57
N GLY A 103 -9.50 -21.72 3.92
CA GLY A 103 -8.76 -22.95 4.20
C GLY A 103 -9.31 -23.75 5.39
N ALA A 104 -9.70 -23.06 6.46
CA ALA A 104 -10.31 -23.66 7.64
C ALA A 104 -11.72 -24.22 7.33
N ALA A 105 -12.56 -23.46 6.64
CA ALA A 105 -13.90 -23.90 6.24
C ALA A 105 -13.84 -25.15 5.35
N ALA A 106 -12.93 -25.19 4.38
CA ALA A 106 -12.73 -26.36 3.54
C ALA A 106 -12.22 -27.58 4.33
N ALA A 107 -11.34 -27.38 5.31
CA ALA A 107 -10.86 -28.47 6.16
C ALA A 107 -11.98 -29.04 7.04
N VAL A 108 -12.78 -28.16 7.67
CA VAL A 108 -13.93 -28.56 8.48
C VAL A 108 -14.96 -29.30 7.62
N GLY A 109 -15.29 -28.80 6.43
CA GLY A 109 -16.23 -29.46 5.50
C GLY A 109 -15.77 -30.85 5.05
N ASN A 110 -14.47 -31.05 4.83
CA ASN A 110 -13.93 -32.36 4.47
C ASN A 110 -13.98 -33.34 5.66
N VAL A 111 -13.68 -32.87 6.87
CA VAL A 111 -13.74 -33.70 8.08
C VAL A 111 -15.18 -34.06 8.42
N THR A 112 -16.14 -33.11 8.34
CA THR A 112 -17.55 -33.40 8.58
C THR A 112 -18.14 -34.32 7.52
N GLY A 113 -17.76 -34.16 6.25
CA GLY A 113 -18.14 -35.08 5.18
C GLY A 113 -17.61 -36.50 5.41
N ALA A 114 -16.34 -36.63 5.82
CA ALA A 114 -15.74 -37.92 6.16
C ALA A 114 -16.42 -38.57 7.38
N MET A 115 -16.68 -37.83 8.45
CA MET A 115 -17.40 -38.32 9.63
C MET A 115 -18.84 -38.72 9.30
N ALA A 116 -19.54 -37.98 8.43
CA ALA A 116 -20.87 -38.34 7.97
C ALA A 116 -20.86 -39.63 7.14
N SER A 117 -19.86 -39.82 6.26
CA SER A 117 -19.71 -41.06 5.50
C SER A 117 -19.31 -42.28 6.34
N MET A 118 -18.70 -42.06 7.51
CA MET A 118 -18.40 -43.12 8.47
C MET A 118 -19.59 -43.51 9.36
N ASN A 119 -20.65 -42.68 9.37
CA ASN A 119 -21.85 -42.89 10.18
C ASN A 119 -23.03 -43.46 9.36
N ASN A 120 -22.73 -44.03 8.19
CA ASN A 120 -23.66 -44.66 7.25
C ASN A 120 -23.05 -45.97 6.74
#